data_AF-A0A1B6JQD3-F1
#
_entry.id   AF-A0A1B6JQD3-F1
#
_cell.length_a   1.000
_cell.length_b   1.000
_cell.length_c   1.000
_cell.angle_alpha   90.00
_cell.angle_beta   90.00
_cell.angle_gamma   90.00
#
_symmetry.space_group_name_H-M   'P 1'
#
loop_
_entity.id
_entity.type
_entity.pdbx_description
1 polymer ?
#
loop_
_entity_poly.entity_id
_entity_poly.type
_entity_poly.pdbx_seq_one_letter_code
_entity_poly.pdbx_strand_id
1 'polypeptide(L)'
;TIMAFKFRDGVVLAADGRTSSGSFVASRCSDKLTEIAPNIYCCRSGSAADTQIITRKVGREIKLLSRKEETVPSVSKAACLVKNIIYAHEQLLAGIIVAGYDTAPRVYSIKVCGTLIEQELALGGSGSAYIYGFCDTHFKAG
;
A
#
# COMPACT_ATOMS: atom_id res chain seq x y z
N THR A 1 -7.45 0.77 9.27
CA THR A 1 -6.05 0.97 9.66
C THR A 1 -5.17 0.01 8.92
N ILE A 2 -4.15 0.55 8.28
CA ILE A 2 -3.14 -0.22 7.54
C ILE A 2 -1.76 0.22 8.03
N MET A 3 -0.82 -0.71 8.02
CA MET A 3 0.58 -0.43 8.33
C MET A 3 1.49 -1.32 7.49
N ALA A 4 2.70 -0.83 7.25
CA ALA A 4 3.80 -1.65 6.77
C ALA A 4 5.10 -1.18 7.40
N PHE A 5 6.02 -2.09 7.66
CA PHE A 5 7.36 -1.74 8.12
C PHE A 5 8.42 -2.62 7.49
N LYS A 6 9.60 -2.04 7.33
CA LYS A 6 10.83 -2.68 6.86
C LYS A 6 11.53 -3.33 8.06
N PHE A 7 12.07 -4.51 7.84
CA PHE A 7 13.05 -5.13 8.74
C PHE A 7 14.21 -5.67 7.91
N ARG A 8 15.26 -6.19 8.56
CA ARG A 8 16.52 -6.59 7.92
C ARG A 8 16.33 -7.48 6.68
N ASP A 9 15.47 -8.49 6.77
CA ASP A 9 15.33 -9.52 5.73
C ASP A 9 14.03 -9.36 4.91
N GLY A 10 13.27 -8.28 5.10
CA GLY A 10 11.98 -8.17 4.44
C GLY A 10 11.11 -7.00 4.84
N VAL A 11 9.83 -7.12 4.48
CA VAL A 11 8.77 -6.18 4.84
C VAL A 11 7.60 -6.95 5.44
N VAL A 12 6.93 -6.33 6.41
CA VAL A 12 5.68 -6.83 6.97
C VAL A 12 4.58 -5.84 6.66
N LEU A 13 3.43 -6.33 6.20
CA LEU A 13 2.22 -5.55 6.00
C LEU A 13 1.14 -6.06 6.96
N ALA A 14 0.37 -5.14 7.54
CA ALA A 14 -0.78 -5.50 8.36
C ALA A 14 -1.95 -4.55 8.09
N ALA A 15 -3.16 -5.08 8.21
CA ALA A 15 -4.40 -4.34 8.01
C ALA A 15 -5.51 -4.88 8.92
N ASP A 16 -6.46 -4.02 9.29
CA ASP A 16 -7.67 -4.44 9.98
C ASP A 16 -8.75 -4.92 8.98
N GLY A 17 -9.72 -5.72 9.45
CA GLY A 17 -10.80 -6.25 8.62
C GLY A 17 -12.04 -5.35 8.45
N ARG A 18 -12.14 -4.22 9.16
CA ARG A 18 -13.40 -3.46 9.22
C ARG A 18 -13.58 -2.50 8.04
N THR A 19 -14.71 -2.58 7.35
CA THR A 19 -15.15 -1.60 6.34
C THR A 19 -16.50 -1.03 6.75
N SER A 20 -16.65 0.28 6.68
CA SER A 20 -17.85 1.00 7.10
C SER A 20 -18.44 1.86 5.98
N SER A 21 -19.75 2.01 6.00
CA SER A 21 -20.51 2.95 5.17
C SER A 21 -21.15 3.97 6.12
N GLY A 22 -20.44 5.09 6.36
CA GLY A 22 -20.79 6.01 7.43
C GLY A 22 -20.64 5.35 8.81
N SER A 23 -21.68 5.42 9.63
CA SER A 23 -21.72 4.78 10.96
C SER A 23 -21.97 3.26 10.90
N PHE A 24 -22.44 2.74 9.77
CA PHE A 24 -22.77 1.33 9.61
C PHE A 24 -21.52 0.49 9.27
N VAL A 25 -21.33 -0.63 9.97
CA VAL A 25 -20.25 -1.58 9.67
C VAL A 25 -20.72 -2.52 8.55
N ALA A 26 -20.32 -2.20 7.31
CA ALA A 26 -20.66 -2.97 6.12
C ALA A 26 -19.97 -4.35 6.09
N SER A 27 -18.73 -4.43 6.59
CA SER A 27 -18.00 -5.70 6.71
C SER A 27 -17.04 -5.68 7.89
N ARG A 28 -16.89 -6.84 8.55
CA ARG A 28 -15.92 -7.06 9.64
C ARG A 28 -14.67 -7.80 9.17
N CYS A 29 -14.71 -8.38 7.98
CA CYS A 29 -13.71 -9.33 7.46
C CYS A 29 -13.26 -8.94 6.05
N SER A 30 -13.19 -7.65 5.76
CA SER A 30 -12.73 -7.15 4.46
C SER A 30 -11.23 -7.32 4.33
N ASP A 31 -10.80 -7.98 3.26
CA ASP A 31 -9.39 -7.99 2.89
C ASP A 31 -8.98 -6.61 2.35
N LYS A 32 -7.93 -6.05 2.92
CA LYS A 32 -7.33 -4.76 2.52
C LYS A 32 -5.91 -4.93 2.01
N LEU A 33 -5.36 -6.13 2.11
CA LEU A 33 -4.11 -6.49 1.47
C LEU A 33 -4.44 -6.99 0.06
N THR A 34 -3.59 -6.66 -0.89
CA THR A 34 -3.79 -7.12 -2.27
C THR A 34 -2.45 -7.33 -2.91
N GLU A 35 -2.29 -8.52 -3.48
CA GLU A 35 -1.11 -8.88 -4.26
C GLU A 35 -1.11 -8.10 -5.58
N ILE A 36 -0.04 -7.34 -5.82
CA ILE A 36 0.21 -6.68 -7.11
C ILE A 36 0.99 -7.66 -8.00
N ALA A 37 2.04 -8.25 -7.44
CA ALA A 37 2.91 -9.23 -8.07
C ALA A 37 3.44 -10.20 -6.99
N PRO A 38 4.08 -11.33 -7.35
CA PRO A 38 4.52 -12.33 -6.38
C PRO A 38 5.43 -11.79 -5.26
N ASN A 39 6.16 -10.70 -5.53
CA ASN A 39 7.07 -10.05 -4.61
C ASN A 39 6.58 -8.67 -4.09
N ILE A 40 5.36 -8.26 -4.44
CA ILE A 40 4.81 -6.92 -4.13
C ILE A 40 3.37 -7.03 -3.64
N TYR A 41 3.13 -6.54 -2.43
CA TYR A 41 1.80 -6.37 -1.84
C TYR A 41 1.48 -4.90 -1.62
N CYS A 42 0.19 -4.58 -1.60
CA CYS A 42 -0.26 -3.27 -1.17
C CYS A 42 -1.36 -3.33 -0.11
N CYS A 43 -1.34 -2.36 0.79
CA CYS A 43 -2.43 -2.07 1.70
C CYS A 43 -3.32 -0.97 1.12
N ARG A 44 -4.64 -1.17 1.20
CA ARG A 44 -5.64 -0.24 0.67
C ARG A 44 -6.37 0.51 1.79
N SER A 45 -6.43 1.84 1.68
CA SER A 45 -7.18 2.72 2.57
C SER A 45 -7.87 3.84 1.79
N GLY A 46 -9.04 4.28 2.25
CA GLY A 46 -9.88 5.27 1.56
C GLY A 46 -11.07 4.61 0.89
N SER A 47 -11.50 5.13 -0.27
CA SER A 47 -12.56 4.55 -1.08
C SER A 47 -12.20 3.12 -1.48
N ALA A 48 -13.04 2.16 -1.09
CA ALA A 48 -12.82 0.75 -1.39
C ALA A 48 -12.82 0.50 -2.91
N ALA A 49 -13.70 1.17 -3.65
CA ALA A 49 -13.79 1.03 -5.10
C ALA A 49 -12.55 1.59 -5.80
N ASP A 50 -12.15 2.82 -5.46
CA ASP A 50 -11.01 3.51 -6.10
C ASP A 50 -9.74 2.70 -5.90
N THR A 51 -9.45 2.32 -4.66
CA THR A 51 -8.25 1.57 -4.32
C THR A 51 -8.22 0.19 -5.01
N GLN A 52 -9.35 -0.51 -5.11
CA GLN A 52 -9.41 -1.80 -5.81
C GLN A 52 -9.12 -1.66 -7.31
N ILE A 53 -9.68 -0.64 -7.97
CA ILE A 53 -9.49 -0.41 -9.40
C ILE A 53 -8.03 -0.04 -9.69
N ILE A 54 -7.45 0.87 -8.89
CA ILE A 54 -6.06 1.29 -9.02
C ILE A 54 -5.13 0.09 -8.88
N THR A 55 -5.26 -0.67 -7.79
CA THR A 55 -4.39 -1.84 -7.54
C THR A 55 -4.52 -2.89 -8.64
N ARG A 56 -5.73 -3.17 -9.12
CA ARG A 56 -5.95 -4.13 -10.21
C ARG A 56 -5.31 -3.67 -11.52
N LYS A 57 -5.42 -2.38 -11.85
CA LYS A 57 -4.82 -1.80 -13.06
C LYS A 57 -3.30 -1.87 -13.00
N VAL A 58 -2.70 -1.47 -11.87
CA VAL A 58 -1.24 -1.53 -11.65
C VAL A 58 -0.74 -2.96 -11.66
N GLY A 59 -1.42 -3.88 -10.99
CA GLY A 59 -1.04 -5.30 -10.99
C GLY A 59 -1.01 -5.90 -12.40
N ARG A 60 -1.98 -5.55 -13.26
CA ARG A 60 -1.99 -5.98 -14.66
C ARG A 60 -0.80 -5.40 -15.44
N GLU A 61 -0.53 -4.12 -15.28
CA GLU A 61 0.56 -3.43 -15.99
C GLU A 61 1.94 -3.95 -15.57
N ILE A 62 2.16 -4.14 -14.27
CA ILE A 62 3.39 -4.75 -13.74
C ILE A 62 3.57 -6.19 -14.21
N LYS A 63 2.50 -7.00 -14.24
CA LYS A 63 2.56 -8.38 -14.76
C LYS A 63 2.92 -8.41 -16.24
N LEU A 64 2.41 -7.47 -17.03
CA LEU A 64 2.77 -7.33 -18.45
C LEU A 64 4.23 -6.90 -18.63
N LEU A 65 4.69 -5.91 -17.86
CA LEU A 65 6.07 -5.44 -17.90
C LEU A 65 7.06 -6.53 -17.51
N SER A 66 6.79 -7.26 -16.41
CA SER A 66 7.64 -8.36 -15.96
C SER A 66 7.72 -9.50 -16.97
N ARG A 67 6.61 -9.83 -17.65
CA ARG A 67 6.62 -10.81 -18.75
C ARG A 67 7.44 -10.34 -19.96
N LYS A 68 7.42 -9.04 -20.26
CA LYS A 68 8.15 -8.47 -21.41
C LYS A 68 9.65 -8.34 -21.14
N GLU A 69 10.01 -7.94 -19.92
CA GLU A 69 11.40 -7.73 -19.51
C GLU A 69 12.06 -9.04 -19.02
N GLU A 70 11.28 -10.10 -18.74
CA GLU A 70 11.74 -11.34 -18.09
C GLU A 70 12.48 -11.09 -16.77
N THR A 71 12.12 -10.01 -16.08
CA THR A 71 12.74 -9.59 -14.81
C THR A 71 11.74 -9.59 -13.66
N VAL A 72 12.29 -9.65 -12.43
CA VAL A 72 11.53 -9.48 -11.20
C VAL A 72 10.95 -8.06 -11.16
N PRO A 73 9.63 -7.90 -10.92
CA PRO A 73 8.99 -6.60 -10.77
C PRO A 73 9.68 -5.71 -9.71
N SER A 74 10.05 -4.49 -10.09
CA SER A 74 10.57 -3.52 -9.12
C SER A 74 9.44 -2.88 -8.30
N VAL A 75 9.65 -2.81 -6.98
CA VAL A 75 8.71 -2.19 -6.03
C VAL A 75 8.55 -0.70 -6.31
N SER A 76 9.65 -0.02 -6.65
CA SER A 76 9.65 1.41 -6.97
C SER A 76 8.85 1.72 -8.24
N LYS A 77 9.00 0.89 -9.30
CA LYS A 77 8.19 1.01 -10.53
C LYS A 77 6.69 0.89 -10.20
N ALA A 78 6.30 -0.12 -9.41
CA ALA A 78 4.91 -0.31 -9.01
C ALA A 78 4.36 0.88 -8.21
N ALA A 79 5.13 1.39 -7.24
CA ALA A 79 4.73 2.54 -6.44
C ALA A 79 4.61 3.82 -7.27
N CYS A 80 5.49 4.03 -8.26
CA CYS A 80 5.43 5.15 -9.20
C CYS A 80 4.18 5.09 -10.09
N LEU A 81 3.77 3.92 -10.57
CA LEU A 81 2.53 3.76 -11.33
C LEU A 81 1.30 4.12 -10.48
N VAL A 82 1.25 3.64 -9.23
CA VAL A 82 0.17 4.01 -8.29
C VAL A 82 0.13 5.53 -8.11
N LYS A 83 1.29 6.14 -7.85
CA LYS A 83 1.45 7.60 -7.71
C LYS A 83 0.89 8.35 -8.90
N ASN A 84 1.29 7.96 -10.12
CA ASN A 84 0.89 8.64 -11.35
C ASN A 84 -0.62 8.54 -11.61
N ILE A 85 -1.24 7.39 -11.29
CA ILE A 85 -2.69 7.22 -11.44
C ILE A 85 -3.44 8.14 -10.48
N ILE A 86 -3.03 8.18 -9.21
CA ILE A 86 -3.67 9.02 -8.18
C ILE A 86 -3.46 10.50 -8.50
N TYR A 87 -2.23 10.89 -8.88
CA TYR A 87 -1.92 12.26 -9.25
C TYR A 87 -2.71 12.75 -10.47
N ALA A 88 -2.96 11.88 -11.45
CA ALA A 88 -3.76 12.22 -12.63
C ALA A 88 -5.28 12.31 -12.36
N HIS A 89 -5.76 11.83 -11.22
CA HIS A 89 -7.18 11.80 -10.87
C HIS A 89 -7.38 12.28 -9.43
N GLU A 90 -7.33 13.60 -9.24
CA GLU A 90 -7.47 14.28 -7.95
C GLU A 90 -8.76 13.94 -7.19
N GLN A 91 -9.80 13.48 -7.90
CA GLN A 91 -11.07 13.05 -7.33
C GLN A 91 -11.01 11.70 -6.60
N LEU A 92 -9.96 10.90 -6.79
CA LEU A 92 -9.85 9.58 -6.18
C LEU A 92 -9.43 9.69 -4.71
N LEU A 93 -10.18 9.04 -3.82
CA LEU A 93 -9.85 9.01 -2.40
C LEU A 93 -9.07 7.74 -2.06
N ALA A 94 -7.82 7.67 -2.51
CA ALA A 94 -6.98 6.49 -2.37
C ALA A 94 -5.68 6.78 -1.58
N GLY A 95 -5.56 6.17 -0.39
CA GLY A 95 -4.31 6.04 0.34
C GLY A 95 -3.80 4.61 0.24
N ILE A 96 -2.65 4.41 -0.42
CA ILE A 96 -2.11 3.08 -0.68
C ILE A 96 -0.70 3.00 -0.12
N ILE A 97 -0.41 1.93 0.61
CA ILE A 97 0.95 1.58 1.00
C ILE A 97 1.39 0.43 0.10
N VAL A 98 2.47 0.59 -0.64
CA VAL A 98 3.06 -0.46 -1.48
C VAL A 98 4.32 -0.93 -0.79
N ALA A 99 4.43 -2.23 -0.53
CA ALA A 99 5.62 -2.82 0.05
C ALA A 99 5.96 -4.13 -0.66
N GLY A 100 7.25 -4.39 -0.76
CA GLY A 100 7.72 -5.60 -1.41
C GLY A 100 9.22 -5.77 -1.26
N TYR A 101 9.71 -6.81 -1.94
CA TYR A 101 11.11 -7.15 -1.97
C TYR A 101 11.54 -7.33 -3.44
N ASP A 102 12.42 -6.48 -3.94
CA ASP A 102 13.07 -6.67 -5.23
C ASP A 102 14.55 -7.01 -5.02
N THR A 103 15.42 -6.01 -4.95
CA THR A 103 16.82 -6.14 -4.53
C THR A 103 17.00 -5.89 -3.04
N ALA A 104 16.09 -5.13 -2.44
CA ALA A 104 16.04 -4.79 -1.03
C ALA A 104 14.58 -4.66 -0.57
N PRO A 105 14.30 -4.78 0.74
CA PRO A 105 12.97 -4.53 1.26
C PRO A 105 12.64 -3.04 1.15
N ARG A 106 11.50 -2.71 0.51
CA ARG A 106 11.06 -1.32 0.32
C ARG A 106 9.62 -1.13 0.73
N VAL A 107 9.33 0.01 1.35
CA VAL A 107 7.99 0.42 1.75
C VAL A 107 7.75 1.85 1.26
N TYR A 108 6.74 2.01 0.42
CA TYR A 108 6.30 3.29 -0.14
C TYR A 108 4.90 3.63 0.36
N SER A 109 4.76 4.78 1.00
CA SER A 109 3.46 5.36 1.34
C SER A 109 3.04 6.33 0.25
N ILE A 110 1.93 6.03 -0.44
CA ILE A 110 1.28 6.94 -1.38
C ILE A 110 0.05 7.58 -0.73
N LYS A 111 0.08 8.90 -0.60
CA LYS A 111 -1.03 9.68 -0.02
C LYS A 111 -2.07 10.03 -1.09
N VAL A 112 -3.23 10.49 -0.66
CA VAL A 112 -4.38 10.84 -1.53
C VAL A 112 -4.01 11.93 -2.56
N CYS A 113 -3.07 12.81 -2.26
CA CYS A 113 -2.57 13.84 -3.18
C CYS A 113 -1.57 13.31 -4.24
N GLY A 114 -1.33 11.99 -4.30
CA GLY A 114 -0.32 11.42 -5.19
C GLY A 114 1.12 11.70 -4.73
N THR A 115 1.34 12.06 -3.46
CA THR A 115 2.68 12.15 -2.88
C THR A 115 3.20 10.74 -2.59
N LEU A 116 4.39 10.43 -3.11
CA LEU A 116 5.09 9.16 -2.86
C LEU A 116 6.27 9.41 -1.91
N ILE A 117 6.28 8.69 -0.79
CA ILE A 117 7.32 8.80 0.24
C ILE A 117 7.82 7.40 0.58
N GLU A 118 9.13 7.18 0.52
CA GLU A 118 9.78 5.98 1.04
C GLU A 118 9.97 6.13 2.55
N GLN A 119 9.53 5.14 3.32
CA GLN A 119 9.55 5.20 4.79
C GLN A 119 9.88 3.82 5.35
N GLU A 120 10.58 3.74 6.49
CA GLU A 120 10.82 2.45 7.15
C GLU A 120 9.58 1.91 7.86
N LEU A 121 8.72 2.81 8.33
CA LEU A 121 7.42 2.53 8.92
C LEU A 121 6.38 3.43 8.24
N ALA A 122 5.41 2.82 7.57
CA ALA A 122 4.29 3.51 6.94
C ALA A 122 2.99 3.14 7.66
N LEU A 123 2.24 4.15 8.08
CA LEU A 123 0.93 4.00 8.72
C LEU A 123 -0.15 4.73 7.90
N GLY A 124 -1.37 4.19 7.90
CA GLY A 124 -2.47 4.76 7.13
C GLY A 124 -3.87 4.38 7.60
N GLY A 125 -4.86 5.12 7.10
CA GLY A 125 -6.28 4.96 7.43
C GLY A 125 -6.69 5.69 8.70
N SER A 126 -8.00 5.70 8.98
CA SER A 126 -8.60 6.50 10.06
C SER A 126 -8.10 6.18 11.47
N GLY A 127 -7.62 4.95 11.71
CA GLY A 127 -7.08 4.55 12.99
C GLY A 127 -5.56 4.68 13.13
N SER A 128 -4.85 5.23 12.13
CA SER A 128 -3.39 5.37 12.20
C SER A 128 -2.95 6.26 13.37
N ALA A 129 -3.70 7.34 13.66
CA ALA A 129 -3.40 8.27 14.74
C ALA A 129 -3.23 7.59 16.11
N TYR A 130 -3.99 6.52 16.38
CA TYR A 130 -3.93 5.79 17.64
C TYR A 130 -2.69 4.90 17.78
N ILE A 131 -2.16 4.41 16.66
CA ILE A 131 -1.00 3.51 16.66
C ILE A 131 0.31 4.25 16.41
N TYR A 132 0.26 5.49 15.91
CA TYR A 132 1.45 6.31 15.67
C TYR A 132 2.34 6.40 16.91
N GLY A 133 1.79 6.81 18.07
CA GLY A 133 2.59 6.95 19.30
C GLY A 133 3.17 5.63 19.81
N PHE A 134 2.41 4.53 19.68
CA PHE A 134 2.89 3.21 20.07
C PHE A 134 4.06 2.75 19.18
N CYS A 135 3.89 2.87 17.86
CA CYS A 135 4.92 2.49 16.92
C CYS A 135 6.15 3.40 17.05
N ASP A 136 6.00 4.70 17.26
CA ASP A 136 7.13 5.63 17.44
C ASP A 136 7.99 5.28 18.67
N THR A 137 7.35 4.81 19.75
CA THR A 137 8.06 4.41 20.98
C THR A 137 8.79 3.06 20.85
N HIS A 138 8.22 2.11 20.09
CA HIS A 138 8.70 0.72 20.06
C HIS A 138 9.47 0.35 18.78
N PHE A 139 9.24 1.09 17.69
CA PHE A 139 9.88 0.81 16.41
C PHE A 139 11.36 1.17 16.49
N LYS A 140 12.20 0.24 16.07
CA LYS A 140 13.64 0.46 15.93
C LYS A 140 13.99 0.17 14.49
N ALA A 141 14.63 1.15 13.84
CA ALA A 141 15.20 0.98 12.52
C ALA A 141 16.17 -0.21 12.53
N GLY A 142 16.08 -1.06 11.51
CA GLY A 142 16.86 -2.28 11.34
C GLY A 142 17.47 -2.38 9.95
#